data_AF-A0A7C7WTF5-F1
#
_entry.id   AF-A0A7C7WTF5-F1
#
_cell.length_a   1.000
_cell.length_b   1.000
_cell.length_c   1.000
_cell.angle_alpha   90.00
_cell.angle_beta   90.00
_cell.angle_gamma   90.00
#
_symmetry.space_group_name_H-M   'P 1'
#
loop_
_entity.id
_entity.type
_entity.pdbx_description
1 polymer ?
#
loop_
_entity_poly.entity_id
_entity_poly.type
_entity_poly.pdbx_seq_one_letter_code
_entity_poly.pdbx_strand_id
1 'polypeptide(L)'
;KTVRAMDVLVPRVGEIVGGSQREERLDVLESRMAEQGLQSDDYWWYLDLRRFGTVPHAGFGLGLERVVQFVTGMANIRDVIPFPRTPGNADF
;
A
#
# COMPACT_ATOMS: atom_id res chain seq x y z
N LYS A 1 9.92 -7.48 -16.98
CA LYS A 1 8.75 -8.29 -16.52
C LYS A 1 7.85 -7.38 -15.70
N THR A 2 6.53 -7.53 -15.82
CA THR A 2 5.51 -6.73 -15.09
C THR A 2 4.96 -7.50 -13.89
N VAL A 3 4.20 -6.82 -13.03
CA VAL A 3 3.48 -7.38 -11.88
C VAL A 3 1.98 -7.05 -12.00
N ARG A 4 1.14 -7.74 -11.22
CA ARG A 4 -0.32 -7.49 -11.17
C ARG A 4 -0.65 -6.35 -10.20
N ALA A 5 -0.12 -5.17 -10.47
CA ALA A 5 -0.40 -3.94 -9.74
C ALA A 5 -1.50 -3.11 -10.42
N MET A 6 -2.18 -2.28 -9.66
CA MET A 6 -3.18 -1.33 -10.15
C MET A 6 -3.18 -0.06 -9.29
N ASP A 7 -3.39 1.07 -9.95
CA ASP A 7 -3.53 2.38 -9.33
C ASP A 7 -4.82 3.05 -9.85
N VAL A 8 -5.61 3.64 -8.96
CA VAL A 8 -6.80 4.43 -9.33
C VAL A 8 -6.46 5.91 -9.25
N LEU A 9 -6.47 6.55 -10.42
CA LEU A 9 -6.18 7.97 -10.59
C LEU A 9 -7.48 8.76 -10.75
N VAL A 10 -7.62 9.83 -9.97
CA VAL A 10 -8.73 10.78 -10.07
C VAL A 10 -8.23 12.18 -10.47
N PRO A 11 -9.09 13.02 -11.07
CA PRO A 11 -8.72 14.38 -11.42
C PRO A 11 -8.19 15.18 -10.22
N ARG A 12 -7.18 16.02 -10.46
CA ARG A 12 -6.54 16.95 -9.50
C ARG A 12 -5.72 16.31 -8.37
N VAL A 13 -6.24 15.30 -7.69
CA VAL A 13 -5.57 14.66 -6.53
C VAL A 13 -4.55 13.59 -6.96
N GLY A 14 -4.73 12.99 -8.14
CA GLY A 14 -3.89 11.92 -8.65
C GLY A 14 -4.33 10.56 -8.09
N GLU A 15 -3.39 9.76 -7.62
CA GLU A 15 -3.68 8.45 -7.03
C GLU A 15 -4.46 8.57 -5.71
N ILE A 16 -5.54 7.79 -5.58
CA ILE A 16 -6.30 7.65 -4.33
C ILE A 16 -6.32 6.21 -3.80
N VAL A 17 -6.19 5.23 -4.69
CA VAL A 17 -6.13 3.80 -4.37
C VAL A 17 -4.93 3.19 -5.06
N GLY A 18 -4.14 2.45 -4.30
CA GLY A 18 -3.07 1.60 -4.82
C GLY A 18 -3.28 0.17 -4.34
N GLY A 19 -3.08 -0.81 -5.22
CA GLY A 19 -3.28 -2.21 -4.86
C GLY A 19 -2.58 -3.19 -5.78
N SER A 20 -2.61 -4.47 -5.39
CA SER A 20 -2.07 -5.55 -6.19
C SER A 20 -2.65 -6.90 -5.83
N GLN A 21 -2.58 -7.83 -6.78
CA GLN A 21 -2.59 -9.25 -6.43
C GLN A 21 -1.27 -9.57 -5.71
N ARG A 22 -1.37 -10.27 -4.59
CA ARG A 22 -0.20 -10.68 -3.81
C ARG A 22 0.40 -11.94 -4.43
N GLU A 23 1.72 -12.06 -4.39
CA GLU A 23 2.39 -13.28 -4.84
C GLU A 23 2.06 -14.41 -3.86
N GLU A 24 1.33 -15.41 -4.35
CA GLU A 24 0.86 -16.55 -3.58
C GLU A 24 1.83 -17.75 -3.63
N ARG A 25 2.79 -17.75 -4.56
CA ARG A 25 3.77 -18.85 -4.72
C ARG A 25 5.01 -18.55 -3.89
N LEU A 26 5.33 -19.48 -2.98
CA LEU A 26 6.39 -19.30 -1.99
C LEU A 26 7.77 -19.11 -2.62
N ASP A 27 8.11 -19.95 -3.61
CA ASP A 27 9.40 -19.93 -4.32
C ASP A 27 9.63 -18.58 -5.04
N VAL A 28 8.59 -18.06 -5.69
CA VAL A 28 8.65 -16.76 -6.36
C VAL A 28 8.77 -15.63 -5.34
N LEU A 29 8.03 -15.70 -4.23
CA LEU A 29 8.09 -14.70 -3.17
C LEU A 29 9.48 -14.66 -2.51
N GLU A 30 10.05 -15.79 -2.14
CA GLU A 30 11.39 -15.90 -1.55
C GLU A 30 12.47 -15.39 -2.51
N SER A 31 12.37 -15.75 -3.79
CA SER A 31 13.26 -15.23 -4.83
C SER A 31 13.20 -13.69 -4.93
N ARG A 32 12.01 -13.09 -4.91
CA ARG A 32 11.84 -11.64 -4.92
C ARG A 32 12.36 -10.97 -3.65
N MET A 33 12.16 -11.59 -2.49
CA MET A 33 12.68 -11.08 -1.22
C MET A 33 14.21 -11.03 -1.24
N ALA A 34 14.86 -12.09 -1.74
CA ALA A 34 16.31 -12.13 -1.90
C ALA A 34 16.82 -11.05 -2.87
N GLU A 35 16.15 -10.86 -4.02
CA GLU A 35 16.47 -9.79 -4.99
C GLU A 35 16.36 -8.38 -4.39
N GLN A 36 15.46 -8.16 -3.42
CA GLN A 36 15.25 -6.89 -2.73
C GLN A 36 16.08 -6.76 -1.43
N GLY A 37 16.90 -7.76 -1.08
CA GLY A 37 17.72 -7.76 0.13
C GLY A 37 16.94 -7.91 1.45
N LEU A 38 15.73 -8.46 1.40
CA LEU A 38 14.90 -8.70 2.59
C LEU A 38 15.30 -10.01 3.28
N GLN A 39 15.40 -9.99 4.61
CA GLN A 39 15.69 -11.18 5.41
C GLN A 39 14.42 -12.00 5.63
N SER A 40 14.37 -13.24 5.12
CA SER A 40 13.19 -14.10 5.20
C SER A 40 12.70 -14.34 6.64
N ASP A 41 13.64 -14.38 7.58
CA ASP A 41 13.36 -14.71 8.98
C ASP A 41 12.49 -13.64 9.66
N ASP A 42 12.57 -12.38 9.25
CA ASP A 42 11.71 -11.31 9.75
C ASP A 42 10.24 -11.49 9.30
N TYR A 43 10.02 -12.27 8.24
CA TYR A 43 8.73 -12.48 7.59
C TYR A 43 8.25 -13.93 7.70
N TRP A 44 8.81 -14.74 8.61
CA TRP A 44 8.49 -16.17 8.74
C TRP A 44 6.98 -16.44 8.75
N TRP A 45 6.22 -15.65 9.50
CA TRP A 45 4.76 -15.78 9.64
C TRP A 45 4.02 -15.41 8.35
N TYR A 46 4.58 -14.51 7.54
CA TYR A 46 4.00 -14.08 6.27
C TYR A 46 4.27 -15.11 5.15
N LEU A 47 5.41 -15.78 5.21
CA LEU A 47 5.76 -16.92 4.35
C LEU A 47 4.89 -18.14 4.67
N ASP A 48 4.57 -18.36 5.95
CA ASP A 48 3.68 -19.43 6.38
C ASP A 48 2.27 -19.33 5.78
N LEU A 49 1.79 -18.11 5.50
CA LEU A 49 0.55 -17.90 4.75
C LEU A 49 0.58 -18.56 3.36
N ARG A 50 1.78 -18.79 2.79
CA ARG A 50 1.96 -19.49 1.51
C ARG A 50 2.17 -21.00 1.68
N ARG A 51 2.59 -21.45 2.86
CA ARG A 51 2.86 -22.87 3.17
C ARG A 51 1.60 -23.63 3.56
N PHE A 52 0.67 -22.97 4.25
CA PHE A 52 -0.49 -23.63 4.85
C PHE A 52 -1.81 -23.22 4.18
N GLY A 53 -2.05 -23.72 2.96
CA GLY A 53 -3.31 -23.50 2.25
C GLY A 53 -3.42 -22.13 1.58
N THR A 54 -2.37 -21.73 0.85
CA THR A 54 -2.35 -20.48 0.09
C THR A 54 -3.46 -20.40 -0.96
N VAL A 55 -3.86 -19.19 -1.30
CA VAL A 55 -4.86 -18.90 -2.33
C VAL A 55 -4.45 -17.67 -3.14
N PRO A 56 -4.88 -17.55 -4.41
CA PRO A 56 -4.81 -16.27 -5.12
C PRO A 56 -5.61 -15.22 -4.36
N HIS A 57 -4.96 -14.15 -3.92
CA HIS A 57 -5.59 -13.07 -3.15
C HIS A 57 -5.07 -11.71 -3.60
N ALA A 58 -5.95 -10.70 -3.52
CA ALA A 58 -5.64 -9.33 -3.88
C ALA A 58 -6.21 -8.38 -2.83
N GLY A 59 -5.63 -7.18 -2.75
CA GLY A 59 -6.11 -6.13 -1.86
C GLY A 59 -5.58 -4.77 -2.28
N PHE A 60 -6.11 -3.73 -1.67
CA PHE A 60 -5.75 -2.35 -1.94
C PHE A 60 -5.74 -1.52 -0.66
N GLY A 61 -5.07 -0.37 -0.72
CA GLY A 61 -5.12 0.68 0.28
C GLY A 61 -5.79 1.93 -0.29
N LEU A 62 -6.50 2.67 0.56
CA LEU A 62 -7.18 3.91 0.22
C LEU A 62 -6.63 5.02 1.12
N GLY A 63 -6.14 6.11 0.52
CA GLY A 63 -5.72 7.29 1.29
C GLY A 63 -6.95 8.09 1.74
N LEU A 64 -7.39 7.92 2.99
CA LEU A 64 -8.61 8.54 3.49
C LEU A 64 -8.60 10.07 3.34
N GLU A 65 -7.51 10.73 3.73
CA GLU A 65 -7.35 12.19 3.60
C GLU A 65 -7.41 12.63 2.14
N ARG A 66 -6.88 11.83 1.19
CA ARG A 66 -6.97 12.12 -0.25
C ARG A 66 -8.41 12.01 -0.77
N VAL A 67 -9.19 11.08 -0.23
CA VAL A 67 -10.63 11.00 -0.54
C VAL A 67 -11.36 12.22 0.00
N VAL A 68 -11.12 12.59 1.26
CA VAL A 68 -11.72 13.80 1.87
C VAL A 68 -11.34 15.03 1.06
N GLN A 69 -10.08 15.17 0.67
CA GLN A 69 -9.58 16.24 -0.21
C GLN A 69 -10.32 16.27 -1.55
N PHE A 70 -10.49 15.12 -2.19
CA PHE A 70 -11.16 15.01 -3.47
C PHE A 70 -12.64 15.43 -3.38
N VAL A 71 -13.38 14.94 -2.38
CA VAL A 71 -14.82 15.22 -2.25
C VAL A 71 -15.12 16.62 -1.75
N THR A 72 -14.23 17.20 -0.93
CA THR A 72 -14.39 18.58 -0.41
C THR A 72 -13.84 19.64 -1.36
N GLY A 73 -12.96 19.26 -2.29
CA GLY A 73 -12.28 20.17 -3.20
C GLY A 73 -11.17 21.01 -2.54
N MET A 74 -10.78 20.70 -1.30
CA MET A 74 -9.69 21.40 -0.61
C MET A 74 -8.36 21.21 -1.34
N ALA A 75 -7.55 22.26 -1.39
CA ALA A 75 -6.29 22.24 -2.13
C ALA A 75 -5.14 21.57 -1.36
N ASN A 76 -5.15 21.64 -0.02
CA ASN A 76 -4.07 21.14 0.83
C ASN A 76 -4.54 19.95 1.67
N ILE A 77 -3.75 18.88 1.70
CA ILE A 77 -4.05 17.68 2.50
C ILE A 77 -4.01 17.94 4.02
N ARG A 78 -3.45 19.07 4.44
CA ARG A 78 -3.44 19.48 5.85
C ARG A 78 -4.80 19.97 6.34
N ASP A 79 -5.67 20.41 5.43
CA ASP A 79 -6.96 21.02 5.77
C ASP A 79 -8.07 19.96 5.92
N VAL A 80 -7.77 18.70 5.59
CA VAL A 80 -8.72 17.58 5.54
C VAL A 80 -8.56 16.61 6.72
N ILE A 81 -7.69 16.95 7.68
CA ILE A 81 -7.50 16.24 8.95
C ILE A 81 -7.42 17.30 10.07
N PRO A 82 -7.99 17.05 11.27
CA PRO A 82 -8.06 18.09 12.31
C PRO A 82 -6.71 18.67 12.73
N PHE A 83 -5.72 17.81 12.94
CA PHE A 83 -4.41 18.18 13.47
C PHE A 83 -3.31 17.50 12.63
N PRO A 84 -2.92 18.07 11.48
CA PRO A 84 -1.99 17.44 10.56
C PRO A 84 -0.61 17.28 11.18
N ARG A 85 0.09 16.19 10.82
CA ARG A 85 1.47 15.94 11.22
C ARG A 85 2.39 16.09 10.02
N THR A 86 3.34 17.00 10.10
CA THR A 86 4.33 17.25 9.03
C THR A 86 5.71 17.49 9.63
N PRO A 87 6.81 17.38 8.86
CA PRO A 87 8.15 17.68 9.38
C PRO A 87 8.19 19.05 10.08
N GLY A 88 8.63 19.07 11.33
CA GLY A 88 8.67 20.27 12.16
C GLY A 88 7.33 20.73 12.76
N ASN A 89 6.23 19.98 12.59
CA ASN A 89 4.92 20.32 13.18
C ASN A 89 4.25 19.10 13.84
N ALA A 90 3.99 19.21 15.14
CA ALA A 90 3.30 18.19 15.93
C ALA A 90 2.32 18.78 16.98
N ASP A 91 1.97 20.06 16.85
CA ASP A 91 0.98 20.72 17.69
C ASP A 91 -0.46 20.37 17.26
N PHE A 92 -1.47 20.94 17.91
CA PHE A 92 -2.86 20.79 17.48
C PHE A 92 -3.07 21.60 16.20
#